data_AF-A0AA44S518-F1
#
_entry.id   AF-A0AA44S518-F1
#
_cell.length_a   1.000
_cell.length_b   1.000
_cell.length_c   1.000
_cell.angle_alpha   90.00
_cell.angle_beta   90.00
_cell.angle_gamma   90.00
#
_symmetry.space_group_name_H-M   'P 1'
#
loop_
_entity.id
_entity.type
_entity.pdbx_description
1 polymer ?
#
loop_
_entity_poly.entity_id
_entity_poly.type
_entity_poly.pdbx_seq_one_letter_code
_entity_poly.pdbx_strand_id
1 'polypeptide(L)' 'RSGRLQVLAGDGAKDEVVAELGRGQVVGELGVLLDAPRSASVRAVRDSSLMRVTKAEFAKIADAGVLG' A
#
# COMPACT_ATOMS: atom_id res chain seq x y z
N ARG A 1 -6.26 11.94 -10.57
CA ARG A 1 -5.61 10.72 -10.04
C ARG A 1 -4.34 10.46 -10.85
N SER A 2 -3.23 11.07 -10.45
CA SER A 2 -1.87 10.85 -10.98
C SER A 2 -1.02 10.23 -9.88
N GLY A 3 0.06 9.56 -10.27
CA GLY A 3 1.06 9.06 -9.33
C GLY A 3 1.95 7.99 -9.94
N ARG A 4 3.15 7.85 -9.39
CA ARG A 4 4.05 6.73 -9.63
C ARG A 4 4.84 6.50 -8.36
N LEU A 5 4.78 5.28 -7.84
CA LEU A 5 5.50 4.88 -6.64
C LEU A 5 6.52 3.80 -6.99
N GLN A 6 7.53 3.68 -6.14
CA GLN A 6 8.44 2.54 -6.14
C GLN A 6 8.36 1.84 -4.80
N VAL A 7 8.38 0.51 -4.83
CA VAL A 7 8.52 -0.35 -3.66
C VAL A 7 10.00 -0.67 -3.50
N LEU A 8 10.53 -0.43 -2.31
CA LEU A 8 11.93 -0.66 -1.98
C LEU A 8 12.05 -1.76 -0.93
N ALA A 9 12.88 -2.76 -1.20
CA ALA A 9 13.24 -3.80 -0.24
C ALA A 9 14.67 -3.54 0.25
N GLY A 10 14.89 -3.59 1.56
CA GLY A 10 16.19 -3.30 2.16
C GLY A 10 16.07 -2.59 3.51
N ASP A 11 17.21 -2.13 4.01
CA ASP A 11 17.38 -1.45 5.29
C ASP A 11 17.81 0.02 5.14
N GLY A 12 17.20 0.73 4.18
CA GLY A 12 17.48 2.14 3.88
C GLY A 12 18.75 2.30 3.04
N ALA A 13 19.92 2.02 3.62
CA ALA A 13 21.20 2.22 2.94
C ALA A 13 21.39 1.28 1.72
N LYS A 14 20.71 0.13 1.71
CA LYS A 14 20.74 -0.87 0.64
C LYS A 14 19.36 -1.10 0.01
N ASP A 15 18.53 -0.07 -0.03
CA ASP A 15 17.20 -0.16 -0.63
C ASP A 15 17.29 -0.44 -2.14
N GLU A 16 16.77 -1.61 -2.56
CA GLU A 16 16.62 -1.99 -3.95
C GLU A 16 15.19 -1.77 -4.42
N VAL A 17 15.02 -1.21 -5.62
CA VAL A 17 13.70 -1.06 -6.23
C VAL A 17 13.24 -2.41 -6.75
N VAL A 18 12.22 -2.98 -6.12
CA VAL A 18 11.68 -4.31 -6.45
C VAL A 18 10.40 -4.24 -7.29
N ALA A 19 9.71 -3.09 -7.28
CA ALA A 19 8.52 -2.88 -8.10
C ALA A 19 8.24 -1.38 -8.34
N GLU A 20 7.52 -1.10 -9.43
CA GLU A 20 6.89 0.21 -9.66
C GLU A 20 5.36 0.08 -9.63
N LEU A 21 4.70 1.05 -8.98
CA LEU A 21 3.24 1.11 -8.87
C LEU A 21 2.69 2.33 -9.59
N GLY A 22 1.73 2.07 -10.48
CA GLY A 22 0.93 3.06 -11.18
C GLY A 22 -0.42 3.32 -10.52
N ARG A 23 -1.27 4.07 -11.23
CA ARG A 23 -2.63 4.39 -10.80
C ARG A 23 -3.47 3.12 -10.60
N GLY A 24 -4.19 3.06 -9.48
CA GLY A 24 -5.15 1.98 -9.20
C GLY A 24 -4.54 0.77 -8.51
N GLN A 25 -3.20 0.70 -8.43
CA GLN A 25 -2.53 -0.33 -7.63
C GLN A 25 -2.57 0.03 -6.14
N VAL A 26 -2.65 -1.00 -5.30
CA VAL A 26 -2.75 -0.91 -3.85
C VAL A 26 -1.39 -1.28 -3.24
N VAL A 27 -1.07 -0.69 -2.09
CA VAL A 27 0.12 -1.03 -1.31
C VAL A 27 -0.17 -0.96 0.18
N GLY A 28 0.49 -1.80 0.97
CA GLY A 28 0.28 -1.92 2.42
C GLY A 28 -0.88 -2.86 2.78
N GLU A 29 -1.42 -3.58 1.80
CA GLU A 29 -2.51 -4.54 1.93
C GLU A 29 -2.16 -5.70 2.86
N LEU A 30 -0.90 -6.15 2.90
CA LEU A 30 -0.48 -7.23 3.79
C LEU A 30 -0.71 -6.89 5.27
N GLY A 31 -0.48 -5.63 5.67
CA GLY A 31 -0.75 -5.18 7.04
C GLY A 31 -2.24 -5.09 7.37
N VAL A 32 -3.09 -4.87 6.36
CA VAL A 32 -4.55 -4.84 6.56
C VAL A 32 -5.14 -6.26 6.58
N LEU A 33 -4.75 -7.10 5.62
CA LEU A 33 -5.35 -8.42 5.39
C LEU A 33 -4.75 -9.52 6.27
N LEU A 34 -3.45 -9.47 6.54
CA LEU A 34 -2.71 -10.55 7.21
C LEU A 34 -2.10 -10.12 8.55
N ASP A 35 -2.32 -8.87 8.97
CA ASP A 35 -1.67 -8.26 10.14
C ASP A 35 -0.13 -8.38 10.11
N ALA A 36 0.44 -8.40 8.89
CA ALA A 36 1.87 -8.57 8.69
C ALA A 36 2.63 -7.26 9.04
N PRO A 37 3.87 -7.36 9.55
CA PRO A 37 4.75 -6.19 9.66
C PRO A 37 5.02 -5.60 8.26
N ARG A 38 5.52 -4.36 8.22
CA ARG A 38 5.91 -3.72 6.96
C ARG A 38 6.97 -4.58 6.25
N SER A 39 6.64 -5.07 5.06
CA SER A 39 7.53 -5.91 4.24
C SER A 39 8.48 -5.11 3.35
N ALA A 40 8.16 -3.86 3.04
CA ALA A 40 8.93 -2.99 2.16
C ALA A 40 8.62 -1.50 2.41
N SER A 41 9.54 -0.63 2.02
CA SER A 41 9.34 0.82 1.96
C SER A 41 8.67 1.21 0.64
N VAL A 42 8.01 2.37 0.62
CA VAL A 42 7.39 2.91 -0.59
C VAL A 42 7.78 4.38 -0.71
N ARG A 43 8.21 4.78 -1.90
CA ARG A 43 8.48 6.20 -2.21
C ARG A 43 7.70 6.66 -3.42
N ALA A 44 7.24 7.91 -3.40
CA ALA A 44 6.76 8.56 -4.60
C ALA A 44 7.95 9.03 -5.45
N VAL A 45 7.91 8.78 -6.76
CA VAL A 45 8.93 9.28 -7.71
C VAL A 45 8.44 10.47 -8.54
N ARG A 46 7.21 10.90 -8.27
CA ARG A 46 6.58 12.12 -8.79
C ARG A 46 5.37 12.48 -7.91
N ASP A 47 4.80 13.65 -8.13
CA ASP A 47 3.55 14.06 -7.49
C ASP A 47 2.46 12.99 -7.63
N SER A 48 2.00 12.51 -6.47
CA SER A 48 1.11 11.37 -6.36
C SER A 48 -0.01 11.69 -5.38
N SER A 49 -1.25 11.42 -5.80
CA SER A 49 -2.41 11.51 -4.90
C SER A 49 -2.85 10.11 -4.51
N LEU A 50 -2.83 9.82 -3.21
CA LEU A 50 -3.18 8.52 -2.66
C LEU A 50 -4.49 8.61 -1.87
N MET A 51 -5.25 7.51 -1.90
CA MET A 51 -6.35 7.31 -0.97
C MET A 51 -5.84 6.41 0.15
N ARG A 52 -6.07 6.82 1.39
CA ARG A 52 -5.72 6.05 2.56
C ARG A 52 -6.97 5.36 3.10
N VAL A 53 -6.83 4.09 3.45
CA VAL A 53 -7.82 3.31 4.19
C VAL A 53 -7.10 2.69 5.38
N THR A 54 -7.59 2.95 6.57
CA THR A 54 -7.10 2.32 7.81
C THR A 54 -7.69 0.93 7.97
N LYS A 55 -7.03 0.07 8.76
CA LYS A 55 -7.53 -1.28 9.07
C LYS A 55 -8.96 -1.25 9.65
N ALA A 56 -9.26 -0.26 10.49
CA ALA A 56 -10.60 -0.08 11.07
C ALA A 56 -11.65 0.34 10.03
N GLU A 57 -11.31 1.23 9.09
CA GLU A 57 -12.21 1.58 7.98
C GLU A 57 -12.45 0.40 7.05
N PHE A 58 -11.39 -0.36 6.73
CA PHE A 58 -11.51 -1.58 5.94
C PHE A 58 -12.43 -2.59 6.62
N ALA A 59 -12.24 -2.86 7.91
CA ALA A 59 -13.06 -3.81 8.67
C ALA A 59 -14.56 -3.45 8.63
N LYS A 60 -14.91 -2.16 8.76
CA LYS A 60 -16.31 -1.70 8.66
C LYS A 60 -16.97 -1.99 7.31
N ILE A 61 -16.19 -2.02 6.23
CA ILE A 61 -16.68 -2.24 4.85
C ILE A 61 -16.64 -3.74 4.51
N ALA A 62 -15.67 -4.47 5.04
CA ALA A 62 -15.48 -5.90 4.80
C ALA A 62 -16.41 -6.78 5.64
N ASP A 63 -16.97 -6.26 6.73
CA ASP A 63 -17.91 -7.01 7.57
C ASP A 63 -19.14 -7.41 6.74
N ALA A 64 -19.51 -8.69 6.81
CA ALA A 64 -20.33 -9.41 5.83
C ALA A 64 -21.79 -8.93 5.64
N GLY A 65 -22.18 -7.81 6.26
CA GLY A 65 -23.49 -7.18 6.06
C GLY A 65 -23.61 -6.37 4.76
N VAL A 66 -22.54 -6.27 3.95
CA VAL A 66 -22.51 -5.47 2.70
C VAL A 66 -22.35 -6.34 1.44
N LEU A 67 -22.02 -7.63 1.61
CA LEU A 67 -21.95 -8.61 0.51
C LEU A 67 -23.09 -9.67 0.57
N GLY A 68 -24.07 -9.44 1.44
CA GLY A 68 -25.36 -10.14 1.45
C GLY A 68 -26.40 -9.40 0.63
#